data_AF-A0A8T5BKZ4-F1
#
_entry.id   AF-A0A8T5BKZ4-F1
#
_cell.length_a   1.000
_cell.length_b   1.000
_cell.length_c   1.000
_cell.angle_alpha   90.00
_cell.angle_beta   90.00
_cell.angle_gamma   90.00
#
_symmetry.space_group_name_H-M   'P 1'
#
loop_
_entity.id
_entity.type
_entity.pdbx_description
1 polymer ?
#
loop_
_entity_poly.entity_id
_entity_poly.type
_entity_poly.pdbx_seq_one_letter_code
_entity_poly.pdbx_strand_id
1 'polypeptide(L)'
;MTSNNDTFSVMSKTLSKLGRKILSLALIFNSLLSLTFVISNLASSYPVTAGEKQYWSYLIGNSVFLFVFITSILNILTAKLLGKVELGRIWFHHYVYGFLASSVSFTLMAIFAPTYILVFLIPSLGFQAAGLQMFLIYSGLFFVYGGLTLVIDDVRDVSVRLGRVLDKLKIQAYKSSRALQKIHLISSLATVCISLSLYTSLMEKIMQSELWTVQNVIISFFATSLLITALWGLRAIKAKYWFTKLYQDLARIEPMLRNT
;
A
#
# COMPACT_ATOMS: atom_id res chain seq x y z
N MET A 1 19.77 32.23 -29.37
CA MET A 1 18.70 31.21 -29.58
C MET A 1 18.91 29.90 -28.79
N THR A 2 19.84 29.83 -27.85
CA THR A 2 20.12 28.62 -27.03
C THR A 2 19.32 28.55 -25.71
N SER A 3 18.72 29.66 -25.27
CA SER A 3 18.03 29.78 -23.97
C SER A 3 16.75 28.95 -23.82
N ASN A 4 16.05 28.57 -24.90
CA ASN A 4 14.76 27.87 -24.80
C ASN A 4 14.90 26.35 -24.66
N ASN A 5 16.03 25.76 -25.08
CA ASN A 5 16.23 24.31 -24.99
C ASN A 5 16.62 23.87 -23.58
N ASP A 6 17.34 24.72 -22.85
CA ASP A 6 17.79 24.42 -21.49
C ASP A 6 16.63 24.47 -20.48
N THR A 7 15.72 25.43 -20.61
CA THR A 7 14.53 25.56 -19.74
C THR A 7 13.58 24.37 -19.91
N PHE A 8 13.34 23.92 -21.14
CA PHE A 8 12.49 22.76 -21.44
C PHE A 8 13.07 21.45 -20.88
N SER A 9 14.39 21.27 -21.01
CA SER A 9 15.12 20.12 -20.46
C SER A 9 15.06 20.07 -18.92
N VAL A 10 15.23 21.22 -18.26
CA VAL A 10 15.13 21.33 -16.79
C VAL A 10 13.70 21.04 -16.32
N MET A 11 12.68 21.58 -17.00
CA MET A 11 11.28 21.35 -16.66
C MET A 11 10.89 19.88 -16.79
N SER A 12 11.30 19.22 -17.88
CA SER A 12 11.07 17.79 -18.13
C SER A 12 11.68 16.89 -17.03
N LYS A 13 12.93 17.19 -16.62
CA LYS A 13 13.60 16.45 -15.54
C LYS A 13 12.89 16.61 -14.20
N THR A 14 12.39 17.81 -13.88
CA THR A 14 11.64 18.08 -12.65
C THR A 14 10.30 17.36 -12.64
N LEU A 15 9.56 17.41 -13.75
CA LEU A 15 8.29 16.70 -13.89
C LEU A 15 8.45 15.18 -13.75
N SER A 16 9.51 14.61 -14.34
CA SER A 16 9.83 13.18 -14.19
C SER A 16 10.16 12.80 -12.74
N LYS A 17 10.90 13.65 -12.00
CA LYS A 17 11.16 13.45 -10.57
C LYS A 17 9.86 13.49 -9.76
N LEU A 18 9.02 14.49 -10.00
CA LEU A 18 7.73 14.63 -9.31
C LEU A 18 6.80 13.44 -9.59
N GLY A 19 6.67 13.03 -10.86
CA GLY A 19 5.86 11.88 -11.24
C GLY A 19 6.30 10.58 -10.56
N ARG A 20 7.61 10.34 -10.43
CA ARG A 20 8.13 9.20 -9.66
C ARG A 20 7.79 9.27 -8.17
N LYS A 21 7.82 10.47 -7.58
CA LYS A 21 7.46 10.68 -6.18
C LYS A 21 5.97 10.41 -5.95
N ILE A 22 5.10 10.98 -6.79
CA ILE A 22 3.65 10.75 -6.74
C ILE A 22 3.34 9.25 -6.93
N LEU A 23 3.95 8.61 -7.92
CA LEU A 23 3.77 7.17 -8.17
C LEU A 23 4.21 6.34 -6.97
N SER A 24 5.35 6.65 -6.34
CA SER A 24 5.81 5.98 -5.13
C SER A 24 4.81 6.09 -3.99
N LEU A 25 4.30 7.31 -3.73
CA LEU A 25 3.31 7.52 -2.68
C LEU A 25 2.01 6.76 -2.98
N ALA A 26 1.52 6.80 -4.22
CA ALA A 26 0.33 6.06 -4.65
C ALA A 26 0.49 4.54 -4.44
N LEU A 27 1.68 4.00 -4.72
CA LEU A 27 1.97 2.58 -4.52
C LEU A 27 2.05 2.18 -3.05
N ILE A 28 2.62 3.03 -2.19
CA ILE A 28 2.63 2.81 -0.73
C ILE A 28 1.18 2.84 -0.22
N PHE A 29 0.40 3.85 -0.60
CA PHE A 29 -1.01 3.98 -0.25
C PHE A 29 -1.82 2.75 -0.68
N ASN A 30 -1.67 2.32 -1.92
CA ASN A 30 -2.35 1.13 -2.45
C ASN A 30 -1.95 -0.16 -1.73
N SER A 31 -0.68 -0.27 -1.32
CA SER A 31 -0.19 -1.41 -0.53
C SER A 31 -0.79 -1.41 0.88
N LEU A 32 -0.98 -0.25 1.51
CA LEU A 32 -1.67 -0.13 2.80
C LEU A 32 -3.15 -0.55 2.69
N LEU A 33 -3.84 -0.10 1.64
CA LEU A 33 -5.23 -0.54 1.38
C LEU A 33 -5.33 -2.06 1.22
N SER A 34 -4.38 -2.66 0.48
CA SER A 34 -4.31 -4.11 0.29
C SER A 34 -4.06 -4.85 1.62
N LEU A 35 -3.19 -4.33 2.49
CA LEU A 35 -2.94 -4.88 3.83
C LEU A 35 -4.17 -4.82 4.72
N THR A 36 -4.85 -3.67 4.76
CA THR A 36 -6.09 -3.51 5.54
C THR A 36 -7.16 -4.47 5.06
N PHE A 37 -7.34 -4.60 3.74
CA PHE A 37 -8.29 -5.54 3.17
C PHE A 37 -8.02 -6.98 3.64
N VAL A 38 -6.75 -7.42 3.59
CA VAL A 38 -6.36 -8.74 4.10
C VAL A 38 -6.67 -8.90 5.58
N ILE A 39 -6.25 -7.94 6.40
CA ILE A 39 -6.44 -8.00 7.85
C ILE A 39 -7.94 -8.06 8.18
N SER A 40 -8.77 -7.31 7.45
CA SER A 40 -10.23 -7.39 7.58
C SER A 40 -10.79 -8.74 7.26
N ASN A 41 -10.44 -9.30 6.11
CA ASN A 41 -11.00 -10.58 5.71
C ASN A 41 -10.56 -11.68 6.68
N LEU A 42 -9.31 -11.62 7.15
CA LEU A 42 -8.81 -12.53 8.19
C LEU A 42 -9.58 -12.35 9.49
N ALA A 43 -9.72 -11.12 9.98
CA ALA A 43 -10.40 -10.84 11.25
C ALA A 43 -11.88 -11.21 11.21
N SER A 44 -12.58 -11.02 10.09
CA SER A 44 -13.97 -11.48 9.95
C SER A 44 -14.11 -12.99 9.80
N SER A 45 -13.03 -13.71 9.50
CA SER A 45 -13.04 -15.17 9.41
C SER A 45 -12.92 -15.87 10.77
N TYR A 46 -12.56 -15.15 11.85
CA TYR A 46 -12.39 -15.74 13.19
C TYR A 46 -13.66 -15.80 14.06
N PRO A 47 -14.63 -14.86 14.02
CA PRO A 47 -15.79 -14.90 14.91
C PRO A 47 -17.07 -15.57 14.37
N VAL A 48 -17.11 -16.11 13.15
CA VAL A 48 -18.37 -16.66 12.59
C VAL A 48 -18.65 -18.08 13.10
N THR A 49 -19.58 -18.14 14.04
CA THR A 49 -20.34 -19.33 14.45
C THR A 49 -21.00 -19.96 13.23
N ALA A 50 -21.04 -21.30 13.20
CA ALA A 50 -21.46 -22.15 12.09
C ALA A 50 -22.67 -21.64 11.26
N GLY A 51 -22.47 -21.35 9.98
CA GLY A 51 -23.60 -21.17 9.05
C GLY A 51 -23.20 -20.57 7.70
N GLU A 52 -22.66 -19.36 7.69
CA GLU A 52 -22.48 -18.60 6.44
C GLU A 52 -21.01 -18.38 6.11
N LYS A 53 -20.41 -19.37 5.44
CA LYS A 53 -19.07 -19.22 4.87
C LYS A 53 -19.15 -18.48 3.54
N GLN A 54 -19.35 -17.17 3.58
CA GLN A 54 -19.63 -16.30 2.43
C GLN A 54 -18.55 -16.29 1.32
N TYR A 55 -17.38 -16.89 1.56
CA TYR A 55 -16.24 -16.95 0.62
C TYR A 55 -15.46 -18.28 0.61
N TRP A 56 -15.96 -19.35 1.24
CA TRP A 56 -15.20 -20.61 1.38
C TRP A 56 -14.93 -21.31 0.04
N SER A 57 -15.82 -21.17 -0.94
CA SER A 57 -15.77 -22.00 -2.14
C SER A 57 -14.63 -21.64 -3.10
N TYR A 58 -13.98 -20.48 -2.94
CA TYR A 58 -13.02 -19.97 -3.93
C TYR A 58 -11.66 -19.53 -3.37
N LEU A 59 -11.42 -19.63 -2.05
CA LEU A 59 -10.13 -19.31 -1.44
C LEU A 59 -9.65 -20.50 -0.61
N ILE A 60 -8.55 -21.09 -1.08
CA ILE A 60 -7.76 -22.12 -0.40
C ILE A 60 -7.28 -21.55 0.95
N GLY A 61 -8.13 -21.59 1.98
CA GLY A 61 -7.82 -21.18 3.35
C GLY A 61 -7.40 -19.72 3.57
N ASN A 62 -7.37 -19.31 4.85
CA ASN A 62 -6.83 -18.02 5.28
C ASN A 62 -5.35 -17.81 4.87
N SER A 63 -4.64 -18.88 4.52
CA SER A 63 -3.23 -18.88 4.12
C SER A 63 -2.98 -18.17 2.80
N VAL A 64 -3.94 -18.12 1.88
CA VAL A 64 -3.77 -17.46 0.58
C VAL A 64 -3.65 -15.93 0.74
N PHE A 65 -4.30 -15.35 1.75
CA PHE A 65 -4.16 -13.93 2.07
C PHE A 65 -2.75 -13.56 2.58
N LEU A 66 -1.96 -14.53 3.04
CA LEU A 66 -0.55 -14.30 3.39
C LEU A 66 0.26 -13.85 2.18
N PHE A 67 -0.05 -14.32 0.97
CA PHE A 67 0.63 -13.88 -0.25
C PHE A 67 0.34 -12.41 -0.56
N VAL A 68 -0.89 -11.95 -0.32
CA VAL A 68 -1.25 -10.54 -0.46
C VAL A 68 -0.49 -9.69 0.54
N PHE A 69 -0.42 -10.16 1.80
CA PHE A 69 0.33 -9.50 2.86
C PHE A 69 1.82 -9.34 2.50
N ILE A 70 2.45 -10.43 2.07
CA ILE A 70 3.85 -10.44 1.63
C ILE A 70 4.06 -9.49 0.43
N THR A 71 3.21 -9.57 -0.59
CA THR A 71 3.30 -8.71 -1.79
C THR A 71 3.19 -7.23 -1.43
N SER A 72 2.27 -6.87 -0.54
CA SER A 72 2.06 -5.49 -0.12
C SER A 72 3.26 -4.93 0.64
N ILE A 73 3.86 -5.71 1.56
CA ILE A 73 5.08 -5.30 2.27
C ILE A 73 6.24 -5.09 1.29
N LEU A 74 6.47 -6.05 0.39
CA LEU A 74 7.54 -5.97 -0.59
C LEU A 74 7.35 -4.80 -1.57
N ASN A 75 6.10 -4.46 -1.88
CA ASN A 75 5.76 -3.29 -2.67
C ASN A 75 6.03 -1.97 -1.96
N ILE A 76 5.76 -1.86 -0.65
CA ILE A 76 6.13 -0.66 0.11
C ILE A 76 7.64 -0.41 0.02
N LEU A 77 8.44 -1.47 0.17
CA LEU A 77 9.90 -1.37 0.06
C LEU A 77 10.35 -0.92 -1.33
N THR A 78 9.83 -1.54 -2.39
CA THR A 78 10.21 -1.21 -3.77
C THR A 78 9.68 0.16 -4.22
N ALA A 79 8.48 0.56 -3.78
CA ALA A 79 7.92 1.88 -4.01
C ALA A 79 8.81 2.95 -3.37
N LYS A 80 9.24 2.76 -2.11
CA LYS A 80 10.16 3.69 -1.45
C LYS A 80 11.48 3.87 -2.19
N LEU A 81 12.04 2.78 -2.75
CA LEU A 81 13.25 2.85 -3.58
C LEU A 81 13.04 3.60 -4.90
N LEU A 82 11.82 3.53 -5.47
CA LEU A 82 11.43 4.30 -6.65
C LEU A 82 11.31 5.80 -6.34
N GLY A 83 10.64 6.14 -5.23
CA GLY A 83 10.33 7.51 -4.80
C GLY A 83 11.50 8.28 -4.22
N LYS A 84 12.68 7.66 -4.09
CA LYS A 84 13.91 8.34 -3.66
C LYS A 84 14.40 9.27 -4.77
N VAL A 85 13.86 10.49 -4.78
CA VAL A 85 14.24 11.58 -5.67
C VAL A 85 14.73 12.78 -4.86
N GLU A 86 15.82 13.39 -5.31
CA GLU A 86 16.29 14.68 -4.79
C GLU A 86 15.42 15.79 -5.39
N LEU A 87 14.22 15.92 -4.82
CA LEU A 87 13.41 17.13 -4.86
C LEU A 87 13.84 17.89 -3.61
N GLY A 88 14.44 19.08 -3.76
CA GLY A 88 14.88 19.87 -2.62
C GLY A 88 13.78 19.94 -1.56
N ARG A 89 14.14 19.73 -0.29
CA ARG A 89 13.18 19.69 0.82
C ARG A 89 12.41 21.02 0.83
N ILE A 90 11.16 21.00 0.35
CA ILE A 90 10.29 22.18 0.39
C ILE A 90 9.80 22.31 1.83
N TRP A 91 10.63 22.94 2.67
CA TRP A 91 10.42 23.60 3.97
C TRP A 91 9.59 22.95 5.10
N PHE A 92 8.81 21.89 4.86
CA PHE A 92 8.05 21.17 5.87
C PHE A 92 8.18 19.67 5.66
N HIS A 93 8.37 18.93 6.76
CA HIS A 93 8.56 17.48 6.71
C HIS A 93 7.21 16.80 6.40
N HIS A 94 7.14 15.99 5.34
CA HIS A 94 5.85 15.42 4.90
C HIS A 94 5.24 14.52 5.97
N TYR A 95 6.07 13.90 6.83
CA TYR A 95 5.59 13.14 7.97
C TYR A 95 4.79 13.98 8.98
N VAL A 96 5.04 15.29 9.12
CA VAL A 96 4.29 16.16 10.04
C VAL A 96 2.87 16.34 9.54
N TYR A 97 2.70 16.66 8.25
CA TYR A 97 1.39 16.70 7.62
C TYR A 97 0.71 15.35 7.65
N GLY A 98 1.48 14.28 7.43
CA GLY A 98 0.95 12.92 7.52
C GLY A 98 0.41 12.60 8.91
N PHE A 99 1.18 12.89 9.95
CA PHE A 99 0.76 12.69 11.34
C PHE A 99 -0.47 13.54 11.67
N LEU A 100 -0.47 14.83 11.31
CA LEU A 100 -1.56 15.74 11.60
C LEU A 100 -2.85 15.32 10.87
N ALA A 101 -2.77 14.99 9.57
CA ALA A 101 -3.89 14.50 8.78
C ALA A 101 -4.45 13.18 9.35
N SER A 102 -3.59 12.22 9.69
CA SER A 102 -4.01 10.97 10.31
C SER A 102 -4.65 11.20 11.68
N SER A 103 -4.02 11.99 12.56
CA SER A 103 -4.53 12.26 13.91
C SER A 103 -5.88 12.97 13.89
N VAL A 104 -6.03 14.04 13.10
CA VAL A 104 -7.30 14.77 12.97
C VAL A 104 -8.38 13.84 12.43
N SER A 105 -8.07 13.03 11.41
CA SER A 105 -9.02 12.09 10.83
C SER A 105 -9.44 11.01 11.85
N PHE A 106 -8.51 10.46 12.61
CA PHE A 106 -8.81 9.53 13.70
C PHE A 106 -9.69 10.18 14.77
N THR A 107 -9.38 11.41 15.20
CA THR A 107 -10.19 12.14 16.19
C THR A 107 -11.60 12.40 15.68
N LEU A 108 -11.74 12.85 14.44
CA LEU A 108 -13.05 13.07 13.83
C LEU A 108 -13.85 11.77 13.72
N MET A 109 -13.21 10.69 13.25
CA MET A 109 -13.84 9.36 13.24
C MET A 109 -14.21 8.91 14.65
N ALA A 110 -13.39 9.21 15.66
CA ALA A 110 -13.69 8.84 17.03
C ALA A 110 -14.90 9.57 17.61
N ILE A 111 -15.07 10.84 17.26
CA ILE A 111 -16.19 11.67 17.72
C ILE A 111 -17.48 11.30 16.98
N PHE A 112 -17.42 11.20 15.65
CA PHE A 112 -18.62 11.05 14.81
C PHE A 112 -18.99 9.59 14.51
N ALA A 113 -18.05 8.67 14.65
CA ALA A 113 -18.18 7.27 14.26
C ALA A 113 -17.39 6.33 15.20
N PRO A 114 -17.56 6.42 16.54
CA PRO A 114 -16.72 5.70 17.53
C PRO A 114 -16.75 4.18 17.36
N THR A 115 -17.90 3.63 17.00
CA THR A 115 -18.07 2.20 16.70
C THR A 115 -17.18 1.73 15.54
N TYR A 116 -16.83 2.63 14.63
CA TYR A 116 -16.00 2.34 13.46
C TYR A 116 -14.50 2.49 13.71
N ILE A 117 -14.07 3.03 14.86
CA ILE A 117 -12.64 3.06 15.23
C ILE A 117 -12.08 1.65 15.35
N LEU A 118 -12.84 0.74 15.98
CA LEU A 118 -12.46 -0.67 16.13
C LEU A 118 -12.60 -1.43 14.80
N VAL A 119 -13.43 -0.91 13.88
CA VAL A 119 -13.70 -1.46 12.54
C VAL A 119 -12.69 -0.93 11.50
N PHE A 120 -11.72 -0.09 11.88
CA PHE A 120 -10.57 0.32 11.02
C PHE A 120 -9.85 -0.85 10.35
N LEU A 121 -10.01 -2.05 10.93
CA LEU A 121 -9.41 -3.28 10.49
C LEU A 121 -10.41 -4.27 9.90
N ILE A 122 -11.74 -4.03 9.89
CA ILE A 122 -12.76 -5.03 9.51
C ILE A 122 -13.98 -4.43 8.77
N PRO A 123 -13.91 -3.96 7.50
CA PRO A 123 -15.10 -3.47 6.79
C PRO A 123 -16.23 -4.49 6.55
N SER A 124 -16.11 -5.75 6.98
CA SER A 124 -17.04 -6.83 6.62
C SER A 124 -18.09 -7.16 7.69
N LEU A 125 -18.03 -6.62 8.90
CA LEU A 125 -19.02 -6.92 9.93
C LEU A 125 -20.23 -5.99 9.81
N GLY A 126 -21.15 -6.29 8.90
CA GLY A 126 -22.61 -6.05 9.04
C GLY A 126 -23.14 -4.66 9.43
N PHE A 127 -22.31 -3.64 9.60
CA PHE A 127 -22.75 -2.31 9.95
C PHE A 127 -23.37 -1.68 8.71
N GLN A 128 -24.69 -1.66 8.67
CA GLN A 128 -25.48 -0.85 7.75
C GLN A 128 -25.27 0.63 8.06
N ALA A 129 -24.07 1.15 7.76
CA ALA A 129 -23.88 2.59 7.62
C ALA A 129 -24.68 3.02 6.38
N ALA A 130 -25.91 3.50 6.58
CA ALA A 130 -26.74 3.98 5.49
C ALA A 130 -26.38 5.44 5.15
N GLY A 131 -26.23 5.75 3.86
CA GLY A 131 -26.12 7.12 3.36
C GLY A 131 -24.80 7.84 3.69
N LEU A 132 -24.89 9.10 4.16
CA LEU A 132 -23.76 10.03 4.32
C LEU A 132 -22.66 9.55 5.28
N GLN A 133 -22.99 8.68 6.25
CA GLN A 133 -22.03 8.18 7.22
C GLN A 133 -20.92 7.33 6.58
N MET A 134 -21.22 6.56 5.52
CA MET A 134 -20.18 5.80 4.80
C MET A 134 -19.17 6.71 4.13
N PHE A 135 -19.60 7.81 3.52
CA PHE A 135 -18.68 8.76 2.89
C PHE A 135 -17.74 9.40 3.92
N LEU A 136 -18.23 9.75 5.10
CA LEU A 136 -17.41 10.27 6.20
C LEU A 136 -16.39 9.25 6.69
N ILE A 137 -16.78 7.98 6.83
CA ILE A 137 -15.87 6.91 7.25
C ILE A 137 -14.80 6.67 6.19
N TYR A 138 -15.17 6.49 4.91
CA TYR A 138 -14.19 6.22 3.85
C TYR A 138 -13.28 7.41 3.57
N SER A 139 -13.78 8.64 3.67
CA SER A 139 -12.93 9.83 3.57
C SER A 139 -11.95 9.92 4.75
N GLY A 140 -12.40 9.67 5.98
CA GLY A 140 -11.52 9.57 7.15
C GLY A 140 -10.44 8.51 6.98
N LEU A 141 -10.80 7.30 6.53
CA LEU A 141 -9.87 6.22 6.21
C LEU A 141 -8.87 6.64 5.13
N PHE A 142 -9.33 7.29 4.06
CA PHE A 142 -8.47 7.81 3.00
C PHE A 142 -7.40 8.76 3.57
N PHE A 143 -7.79 9.71 4.44
CA PHE A 143 -6.84 10.62 5.06
C PHE A 143 -5.92 9.93 6.08
N VAL A 144 -6.40 8.91 6.80
CA VAL A 144 -5.54 8.12 7.68
C VAL A 144 -4.48 7.37 6.89
N TYR A 145 -4.85 6.62 5.84
CA TYR A 145 -3.88 5.88 5.02
C TYR A 145 -3.00 6.82 4.19
N GLY A 146 -3.54 7.95 3.74
CA GLY A 146 -2.78 9.00 3.08
C GLY A 146 -1.73 9.62 4.00
N GLY A 147 -2.10 9.93 5.24
CA GLY A 147 -1.17 10.44 6.24
C GLY A 147 -0.11 9.40 6.64
N LEU A 148 -0.50 8.15 6.83
CA LEU A 148 0.43 7.05 7.11
C LEU A 148 1.41 6.83 5.94
N THR A 149 0.94 7.00 4.70
CA THR A 149 1.80 6.94 3.50
C THR A 149 2.92 7.97 3.55
N LEU A 150 2.61 9.22 3.94
CA LEU A 150 3.61 10.28 4.09
C LEU A 150 4.59 9.98 5.24
N VAL A 151 4.09 9.45 6.37
CA VAL A 151 4.92 9.03 7.50
C VAL A 151 5.88 7.89 7.12
N ILE A 152 5.40 6.89 6.35
CA ILE A 152 6.21 5.76 5.89
C ILE A 152 7.28 6.22 4.88
N ASP A 153 6.93 7.13 3.98
CA ASP A 153 7.86 7.72 3.02
C ASP A 153 9.02 8.42 3.75
N ASP A 154 8.71 9.24 4.76
CA ASP A 154 9.67 10.02 5.56
C ASP A 154 10.10 9.34 6.89
N VAL A 155 9.92 8.03 7.06
CA VAL A 155 10.17 7.31 8.33
C VAL A 155 11.56 7.52 8.96
N ARG A 156 12.57 7.87 8.15
CA ARG A 156 13.94 8.15 8.63
C ARG A 156 14.01 9.47 9.39
N ASP A 157 13.23 10.46 8.95
CA ASP A 157 13.14 11.77 9.59
C ASP A 157 12.26 11.68 10.86
N VAL A 158 11.34 10.70 10.94
CA VAL A 158 10.51 10.44 12.13
C VAL A 158 11.33 9.87 13.29
N SER A 159 12.22 8.90 13.05
CA SER A 159 13.08 8.37 14.10
C SER A 159 14.37 7.76 13.60
N VAL A 160 15.48 8.18 14.20
CA VAL A 160 16.84 7.67 13.94
C VAL A 160 16.93 6.16 14.23
N ARG A 161 16.26 5.68 15.30
CA ARG A 161 16.24 4.26 15.67
C ARG A 161 15.61 3.40 14.57
N LEU A 162 14.48 3.84 14.03
CA LEU A 162 13.82 3.18 12.90
C LEU A 162 14.69 3.25 11.65
N GLY A 163 15.37 4.38 11.41
CA GLY A 163 16.36 4.50 10.34
C GLY A 163 17.44 3.41 10.40
N ARG A 164 18.06 3.21 11.57
CA ARG A 164 19.08 2.16 11.77
C ARG A 164 18.53 0.75 11.55
N VAL A 165 17.32 0.46 12.03
CA VAL A 165 16.66 -0.85 11.80
C VAL A 165 16.42 -1.07 10.31
N LEU A 166 15.94 -0.05 9.60
CA LEU A 166 15.72 -0.13 8.16
C LEU A 166 17.02 -0.30 7.37
N ASP A 167 18.12 0.31 7.81
CA ASP A 167 19.43 0.10 7.20
C ASP A 167 19.91 -1.35 7.40
N LYS A 168 19.72 -1.93 8.58
CA LYS A 168 20.01 -3.36 8.83
C LYS A 168 19.14 -4.27 7.93
N LEU A 169 17.83 -4.01 7.88
CA LEU A 169 16.91 -4.77 7.02
C LEU A 169 17.28 -4.64 5.54
N LYS A 170 17.75 -3.47 5.11
CA LYS A 170 18.19 -3.25 3.74
C LYS A 170 19.46 -4.04 3.40
N ILE A 171 20.45 -4.08 4.30
CA ILE A 171 21.64 -4.92 4.12
C ILE A 171 21.25 -6.40 4.02
N GLN A 172 20.35 -6.85 4.89
CA GLN A 172 19.84 -8.22 4.84
C GLN A 172 19.07 -8.50 3.54
N ALA A 173 18.22 -7.57 3.12
CA ALA A 173 17.47 -7.67 1.86
C ALA A 173 18.39 -7.74 0.64
N TYR A 174 19.52 -7.02 0.66
CA TYR A 174 20.54 -7.13 -0.40
C TYR A 174 21.16 -8.53 -0.45
N LYS A 175 21.61 -9.04 0.70
CA LYS A 175 22.19 -10.39 0.82
C LYS A 175 21.21 -11.47 0.35
N SER A 176 19.93 -11.27 0.62
CA SER A 176 18.85 -12.20 0.24
C SER A 176 18.09 -11.78 -1.02
N SER A 177 18.63 -10.89 -1.85
CA SER A 177 17.92 -10.28 -2.99
C SER A 177 17.31 -11.29 -3.97
N ARG A 178 18.03 -12.39 -4.26
CA ARG A 178 17.51 -13.49 -5.11
C ARG A 178 16.30 -14.18 -4.49
N ALA A 179 16.35 -14.46 -3.18
CA ALA A 179 15.25 -15.09 -2.46
C ALA A 179 14.04 -14.15 -2.40
N LEU A 180 14.26 -12.87 -2.05
CA LEU A 180 13.21 -11.85 -2.05
C LEU A 180 12.57 -11.69 -3.43
N GLN A 181 13.33 -11.72 -4.52
CA GLN A 181 12.77 -11.65 -5.87
C GLN A 181 11.86 -12.84 -6.19
N LYS A 182 12.27 -14.06 -5.81
CA LYS A 182 11.45 -15.27 -5.97
C LYS A 182 10.18 -15.22 -5.12
N ILE A 183 10.31 -14.85 -3.84
CA ILE A 183 9.17 -14.69 -2.93
C ILE A 183 8.21 -13.63 -3.49
N HIS A 184 8.74 -12.49 -3.92
CA HIS A 184 7.93 -11.41 -4.49
C HIS A 184 7.20 -11.88 -5.76
N LEU A 185 7.84 -12.70 -6.60
CA LEU A 185 7.22 -13.22 -7.83
C LEU A 185 6.06 -14.15 -7.50
N ILE A 186 6.31 -15.14 -6.66
CA ILE A 186 5.30 -16.13 -6.26
C ILE A 186 4.14 -15.43 -5.57
N SER A 187 4.43 -14.51 -4.64
CA SER A 187 3.40 -13.78 -3.90
C SER A 187 2.59 -12.86 -4.83
N SER A 188 3.24 -12.19 -5.80
CA SER A 188 2.55 -11.32 -6.75
C SER A 188 1.65 -12.13 -7.69
N LEU A 189 2.11 -13.27 -8.20
CA LEU A 189 1.29 -14.15 -9.04
C LEU A 189 0.08 -14.68 -8.27
N ALA A 190 0.27 -15.15 -7.03
CA ALA A 190 -0.84 -15.54 -6.17
C ALA A 190 -1.82 -14.39 -5.93
N THR A 191 -1.32 -13.16 -5.73
CA THR A 191 -2.16 -11.96 -5.56
C THR A 191 -2.96 -11.63 -6.84
N VAL A 192 -2.40 -11.84 -8.04
CA VAL A 192 -3.17 -11.74 -9.29
C VAL A 192 -4.31 -12.75 -9.29
N CYS A 193 -4.04 -14.02 -8.98
CA CYS A 193 -5.07 -15.05 -8.94
C CYS A 193 -6.20 -14.69 -7.96
N ILE A 194 -5.85 -14.24 -6.75
CA ILE A 194 -6.82 -13.80 -5.73
C ILE A 194 -7.68 -12.64 -6.25
N SER A 195 -7.06 -11.63 -6.84
CA SER A 195 -7.78 -10.48 -7.40
C SER A 195 -8.75 -10.91 -8.50
N LEU A 196 -8.32 -11.80 -9.41
CA LEU A 196 -9.17 -12.35 -10.45
C LEU A 196 -10.33 -13.18 -9.87
N SER A 197 -10.07 -14.00 -8.86
CA SER A 197 -11.12 -14.77 -8.16
C SER A 197 -12.16 -13.86 -7.47
N LEU A 198 -11.74 -12.71 -6.94
CA LEU A 198 -12.67 -11.71 -6.41
C LEU A 198 -13.52 -11.08 -7.51
N TYR A 199 -12.94 -10.78 -8.68
CA TYR A 199 -13.70 -10.29 -9.83
C TYR A 199 -14.69 -11.31 -10.37
N THR A 200 -14.31 -12.59 -10.49
CA THR A 200 -15.23 -13.64 -10.95
C THR A 200 -16.40 -13.79 -9.97
N SER A 201 -16.11 -13.81 -8.66
CA SER A 201 -17.16 -13.85 -7.63
C SER A 201 -18.07 -12.62 -7.67
N LEU A 202 -17.51 -11.44 -7.96
CA LEU A 202 -18.30 -10.21 -8.13
C LEU A 202 -19.22 -10.30 -9.35
N MET A 203 -18.73 -10.82 -10.48
CA MET A 203 -19.53 -10.99 -11.69
C MET A 203 -20.68 -11.98 -11.47
N GLU A 204 -20.42 -13.11 -10.80
CA GLU A 204 -21.47 -14.09 -10.44
C GLU A 204 -22.57 -13.43 -9.60
N LYS A 205 -22.21 -12.62 -8.61
CA LYS A 205 -23.18 -11.89 -7.77
C LYS A 205 -23.99 -10.86 -8.56
N ILE A 206 -23.36 -10.13 -9.47
CA ILE A 206 -24.05 -9.14 -10.33
C ILE A 206 -25.03 -9.83 -11.28
N MET A 207 -24.67 -11.01 -11.81
CA MET A 207 -25.57 -11.78 -12.66
C MET A 207 -26.77 -12.36 -11.89
N GLN A 208 -26.61 -12.65 -10.59
CA GLN A 208 -27.67 -13.20 -9.74
C GLN A 208 -28.57 -12.13 -9.11
N SER A 209 -28.01 -10.98 -8.71
CA SER A 209 -28.77 -9.86 -8.17
C SER A 209 -28.69 -8.71 -9.15
N GLU A 210 -29.79 -8.43 -9.86
CA GLU A 210 -29.91 -7.39 -10.91
C GLU A 210 -29.54 -5.95 -10.48
N LEU A 211 -29.07 -5.72 -9.24
CA LEU A 211 -28.75 -4.40 -8.70
C LEU A 211 -27.30 -4.28 -8.19
N TRP A 212 -26.63 -3.20 -8.58
CA TRP A 212 -25.33 -2.80 -8.01
C TRP A 212 -25.51 -2.29 -6.58
N THR A 213 -25.03 -3.07 -5.60
CA THR A 213 -24.97 -2.62 -4.21
C THR A 213 -23.68 -1.83 -3.94
N VAL A 214 -23.69 -0.96 -2.92
CA VAL A 214 -22.48 -0.24 -2.48
C VAL A 214 -21.36 -1.22 -2.07
N GLN A 215 -21.73 -2.36 -1.51
CA GLN A 215 -20.80 -3.43 -1.15
C GLN A 215 -20.07 -3.99 -2.39
N ASN A 216 -20.77 -4.16 -3.52
CA ASN A 216 -20.16 -4.60 -4.77
C ASN A 216 -19.13 -3.59 -5.31
N VAL A 217 -19.41 -2.29 -5.16
CA VAL A 217 -18.45 -1.22 -5.53
C VAL A 217 -17.21 -1.27 -4.65
N ILE A 218 -17.37 -1.45 -3.33
CA ILE A 218 -16.26 -1.57 -2.38
C ILE A 218 -15.39 -2.79 -2.68
N ILE A 219 -16.01 -3.95 -2.93
CA ILE A 219 -15.30 -5.18 -3.30
C ILE A 219 -14.53 -4.97 -4.61
N SER A 220 -15.15 -4.33 -5.62
CA SER A 220 -14.49 -3.99 -6.88
C SER A 220 -13.28 -3.08 -6.68
N PHE A 221 -13.40 -2.06 -5.84
CA PHE A 221 -12.29 -1.15 -5.50
C PHE A 221 -11.12 -1.91 -4.85
N PHE A 222 -11.40 -2.78 -3.88
CA PHE A 222 -10.35 -3.61 -3.27
C PHE A 222 -9.74 -4.62 -4.24
N ALA A 223 -10.55 -5.30 -5.06
CA ALA A 223 -10.03 -6.21 -6.09
C ALA A 223 -9.11 -5.48 -7.08
N THR A 224 -9.48 -4.25 -7.46
CA THR A 224 -8.65 -3.36 -8.29
C THR A 224 -7.35 -2.99 -7.59
N SER A 225 -7.42 -2.62 -6.31
CA SER A 225 -6.25 -2.31 -5.49
C SER A 225 -5.28 -3.49 -5.42
N LEU A 226 -5.80 -4.71 -5.21
CA LEU A 226 -5.00 -5.94 -5.21
C LEU A 226 -4.35 -6.21 -6.57
N LEU A 227 -5.08 -5.98 -7.67
CA LEU A 227 -4.53 -6.13 -9.02
C LEU A 227 -3.38 -5.15 -9.25
N ILE A 228 -3.55 -3.88 -8.90
CA ILE A 228 -2.51 -2.85 -9.00
C ILE A 228 -1.29 -3.24 -8.17
N THR A 229 -1.50 -3.71 -6.93
CA THR A 229 -0.43 -4.21 -6.05
C THR A 229 0.31 -5.38 -6.72
N ALA A 230 -0.40 -6.37 -7.24
CA ALA A 230 0.21 -7.53 -7.88
C ALA A 230 0.98 -7.17 -9.16
N LEU A 231 0.39 -6.36 -10.04
CA LEU A 231 1.01 -5.92 -11.29
C LEU A 231 2.26 -5.07 -11.03
N TRP A 232 2.22 -4.20 -10.02
CA TRP A 232 3.40 -3.46 -9.59
C TRP A 232 4.51 -4.39 -9.10
N GLY A 233 4.18 -5.39 -8.29
CA GLY A 233 5.15 -6.38 -7.81
C GLY A 233 5.87 -7.11 -8.96
N LEU A 234 5.09 -7.58 -9.95
CA LEU A 234 5.63 -8.19 -11.18
C LEU A 234 6.53 -7.23 -11.96
N ARG A 235 6.12 -5.96 -12.10
CA ARG A 235 6.91 -4.92 -12.77
C ARG A 235 8.21 -4.64 -12.02
N ALA A 236 8.19 -4.57 -10.69
CA ALA A 236 9.36 -4.34 -9.85
C ALA A 236 10.39 -5.47 -9.99
N ILE A 237 9.91 -6.71 -10.11
CA ILE A 237 10.75 -7.89 -10.36
C ILE A 237 11.37 -7.84 -11.74
N LYS A 238 10.57 -7.54 -12.79
CA LYS A 238 11.04 -7.43 -14.18
C LYS A 238 12.12 -6.36 -14.32
N ALA A 239 11.95 -5.22 -13.64
CA ALA A 239 12.91 -4.14 -13.62
C ALA A 239 14.08 -4.34 -12.64
N LYS A 240 14.18 -5.51 -11.99
CA LYS A 240 15.28 -5.90 -11.09
C LYS A 240 15.55 -4.87 -9.97
N TYR A 241 14.51 -4.22 -9.44
CA TYR A 241 14.65 -3.17 -8.42
C TYR A 241 15.47 -3.64 -7.19
N TRP A 242 15.32 -4.91 -6.80
CA TRP A 242 16.05 -5.53 -5.70
C TRP A 242 17.58 -5.56 -5.89
N PHE A 243 18.07 -5.57 -7.13
CA PHE A 243 19.50 -5.61 -7.43
C PHE A 243 20.04 -4.21 -7.69
N THR A 244 19.50 -3.52 -8.69
CA THR A 244 20.12 -2.30 -9.22
C THR A 244 19.96 -1.12 -8.27
N LYS A 245 18.73 -0.88 -7.79
CA LYS A 245 18.42 0.28 -6.94
C LYS A 245 18.92 0.08 -5.52
N LEU A 246 18.79 -1.13 -4.99
CA LEU A 246 19.20 -1.43 -3.62
C LEU A 246 20.74 -1.40 -3.49
N TYR A 247 21.47 -1.87 -4.52
CA TYR A 247 22.93 -1.72 -4.61
C TYR A 247 23.37 -0.26 -4.66
N GLN A 248 22.80 0.54 -5.58
CA GLN A 248 23.09 1.98 -5.67
C GLN A 248 22.85 2.70 -4.34
N ASP A 249 21.77 2.32 -3.66
CA ASP A 249 21.39 2.92 -2.40
C ASP A 249 22.25 2.43 -1.23
N LEU A 250 22.84 1.23 -1.28
CA LEU A 250 23.81 0.75 -0.29
C LEU A 250 25.18 1.39 -0.49
N ALA A 251 25.65 1.50 -1.74
CA ALA A 251 26.93 2.13 -2.07
C ALA A 251 27.02 3.58 -1.56
N ARG A 252 25.88 4.29 -1.49
CA ARG A 252 25.80 5.65 -0.92
C ARG A 252 25.89 5.67 0.63
N ILE A 253 25.47 4.60 1.31
CA ILE A 253 25.37 4.55 2.80
C ILE A 253 26.60 3.87 3.43
N GLU A 254 27.22 2.91 2.73
CA GLU A 254 28.38 2.16 3.22
C GLU A 254 29.52 3.00 3.81
N PRO A 255 29.95 4.14 3.22
CA PRO A 255 30.98 4.98 3.84
C PRO A 255 30.54 5.64 5.15
N MET A 256 29.23 5.88 5.36
CA MET A 256 28.72 6.47 6.60
C MET A 256 28.67 5.47 7.76
N LEU A 257 28.47 4.18 7.46
CA LEU A 257 28.39 3.12 8.46
C LEU A 257 29.76 2.65 8.97
N ARG A 258 30.86 2.91 8.24
CA ARG A 258 32.22 2.59 8.71
C ARG A 258 32.75 3.57 9.75
N ASN A 259 32.10 4.72 9.93
CA ASN A 259 32.55 5.81 10.79
C ASN A 259 31.73 5.94 12.10
N THR A 260 30.89 4.94 12.40
CA THR A 260 30.02 4.87 13.60
C THR A 260 30.25 3.58 14.34
#